data_AF-A0A9W9RV15-F1
#
_entry.id   AF-A0A9W9RV15-F1
#
_cell.length_a   1.000
_cell.length_b   1.000
_cell.length_c   1.000
_cell.angle_alpha   90.00
_cell.angle_beta   90.00
_cell.angle_gamma   90.00
#
_symmetry.space_group_name_H-M   'P 1'
#
loop_
_entity.id
_entity.type
_entity.pdbx_description
1 polymer ?
#
loop_
_entity_poly.entity_id
_entity_poly.type
_entity_poly.pdbx_seq_one_letter_code
_entity_poly.pdbx_strand_id
1 'polypeptide(L)'
;MREPVLRPGITWTGEDLNRFLERDLEHVEAIYIFTVGQVAQNKCQLCERGGGMFPFCVVVGSIGCASCYVTGIPCSKDSLFPTVTTANRAILRPIARQLETARQLETNRQTMTNMRHAQATLITQIASIQSAYRPMREHLNRRLLPFDADVRALEESIDGRHGSPSLAESLAAFNTEMEKVLDAFAALSSFPESERW
;
A
#
# COMPACT_ATOMS: atom_id res chain seq x y z
N MET A 1 -18.32 23.12 -28.09
CA MET A 1 -17.54 23.05 -26.84
C MET A 1 -16.91 24.41 -26.64
N ARG A 2 -17.04 25.03 -25.46
CA ARG A 2 -16.45 26.34 -25.14
C ARG A 2 -15.10 26.17 -24.46
N GLU A 3 -14.14 27.02 -24.77
CA GLU A 3 -12.91 27.09 -24.01
C GLU A 3 -13.20 27.63 -22.61
N PRO A 4 -12.70 27.00 -21.52
CA PRO A 4 -12.90 27.50 -20.17
C PRO A 4 -12.17 28.83 -20.00
N VAL A 5 -12.96 29.89 -19.87
CA VAL A 5 -12.46 31.24 -19.65
C VAL A 5 -12.90 31.71 -18.28
N LEU A 6 -12.00 32.40 -17.58
CA LEU A 6 -12.28 33.01 -16.30
C LEU A 6 -12.92 34.39 -16.50
N ARG A 7 -13.60 34.85 -15.45
CA ARG A 7 -14.13 36.21 -15.39
C ARG A 7 -12.97 37.22 -15.45
N PRO A 8 -13.14 38.34 -16.18
CA PRO A 8 -12.19 39.44 -16.14
C PRO A 8 -11.90 39.88 -14.70
N GLY A 9 -10.62 40.05 -14.37
CA GLY A 9 -10.15 40.37 -13.01
C GLY A 9 -9.71 39.14 -12.20
N ILE A 10 -10.01 37.92 -12.65
CA ILE A 10 -9.40 36.70 -12.13
C ILE A 10 -8.25 36.31 -13.06
N THR A 11 -7.07 36.15 -12.50
CA THR A 11 -5.91 35.61 -13.22
C THR A 11 -5.53 34.28 -12.59
N TRP A 12 -5.39 33.25 -13.41
CA TRP A 12 -4.86 31.96 -13.00
C TRP A 12 -3.58 31.68 -13.76
N THR A 13 -2.58 31.20 -13.03
CA THR A 13 -1.50 30.42 -13.64
C THR A 13 -1.98 29.00 -13.93
N GLY A 14 -1.22 28.24 -14.71
CA GLY A 14 -1.49 26.80 -14.90
C GLY A 14 -1.49 26.03 -13.57
N GLU A 15 -0.66 26.44 -12.61
CA GLU A 15 -0.60 25.84 -11.28
C GLU A 15 -1.87 26.12 -10.46
N ASP A 16 -2.42 27.33 -10.55
CA ASP A 16 -3.67 27.68 -9.87
C ASP A 16 -4.85 26.86 -10.41
N LEU A 17 -4.91 26.67 -11.73
CA LEU A 17 -5.90 25.81 -12.36
C LEU A 17 -5.74 24.35 -11.90
N ASN A 18 -4.51 23.84 -11.87
CA ASN A 18 -4.27 22.46 -11.48
C ASN A 18 -4.65 22.22 -10.01
N ARG A 19 -4.25 23.13 -9.12
CA ARG A 19 -4.64 23.11 -7.70
C ARG A 19 -6.15 23.24 -7.52
N PHE A 20 -6.82 24.03 -8.36
CA PHE A 20 -8.27 24.16 -8.36
C PHE A 20 -8.95 22.85 -8.78
N LEU A 21 -8.47 22.18 -9.84
CA LEU A 21 -8.98 20.90 -10.31
C LEU A 21 -8.74 19.75 -9.33
N GLU A 22 -7.64 19.79 -8.57
CA GLU A 22 -7.26 18.74 -7.62
C GLU A 22 -8.02 18.79 -6.30
N ARG A 23 -8.73 19.89 -5.99
CA ARG A 23 -9.43 20.06 -4.70
C ARG A 23 -10.53 19.04 -4.49
N ASP A 24 -11.47 18.97 -5.42
CA ASP A 24 -12.63 18.09 -5.35
C ASP A 24 -13.21 17.80 -6.74
N LEU A 25 -14.16 16.87 -6.81
CA LEU A 25 -14.78 16.47 -8.07
C LEU A 25 -15.69 17.58 -8.61
N GLU A 26 -16.30 18.35 -7.73
CA GLU A 26 -17.23 19.42 -8.03
C GLU A 26 -16.58 20.55 -8.85
N HIS A 27 -15.30 20.83 -8.60
CA HIS A 27 -14.52 21.81 -9.36
C HIS A 27 -14.28 21.37 -10.80
N VAL A 28 -13.97 20.09 -11.02
CA VAL A 28 -13.83 19.48 -12.35
C VAL A 28 -15.17 19.49 -13.09
N GLU A 29 -16.24 19.09 -12.41
CA GLU A 29 -17.59 19.08 -12.95
C GLU A 29 -18.07 20.51 -13.30
N ALA A 30 -17.72 21.52 -12.51
CA ALA A 30 -18.06 22.91 -12.81
C ALA A 30 -17.41 23.40 -14.12
N ILE A 31 -16.14 23.03 -14.36
CA ILE A 31 -15.45 23.32 -15.63
C ILE A 31 -16.12 22.57 -16.79
N TYR A 32 -16.50 21.31 -16.58
CA TYR A 32 -17.25 20.55 -17.56
C TYR A 32 -18.59 21.23 -17.90
N ILE A 33 -19.39 21.59 -16.89
CA ILE A 33 -20.66 22.32 -17.04
C ILE A 33 -20.44 23.60 -17.84
N PHE A 34 -19.40 24.37 -17.53
CA PHE A 34 -19.08 25.60 -18.26
C PHE A 34 -18.75 25.34 -19.74
N THR A 35 -18.03 24.26 -20.01
CA THR A 35 -17.51 23.91 -21.34
C THR A 35 -18.59 23.34 -22.27
N VAL A 36 -19.50 22.53 -21.75
CA VAL A 36 -20.53 21.84 -22.55
C VAL A 36 -21.95 22.36 -22.35
N GLY A 37 -22.23 23.04 -21.24
CA GLY A 37 -23.57 23.52 -20.92
C GLY A 37 -24.04 24.67 -21.78
N GLN A 38 -25.29 25.10 -21.61
CA GLN A 38 -25.89 26.22 -22.33
C GLN A 38 -25.79 27.50 -21.50
N VAL A 39 -25.56 28.64 -22.15
CA VAL A 39 -25.62 29.94 -21.47
C VAL A 39 -27.08 30.21 -21.14
N ALA A 40 -27.38 30.38 -19.86
CA ALA A 40 -28.72 30.70 -19.40
C ALA A 40 -29.15 32.07 -19.93
N GLN A 41 -30.35 32.14 -20.52
CA GLN A 41 -30.93 33.41 -20.96
C GLN A 41 -31.09 34.38 -19.78
N ASN A 42 -31.53 33.87 -18.63
CA ASN A 42 -31.62 34.63 -17.39
C ASN A 42 -30.49 34.17 -16.44
N LYS A 43 -29.56 35.07 -16.11
CA LYS A 43 -28.47 34.78 -15.16
C LYS A 43 -29.02 34.53 -13.76
N CYS A 44 -28.43 33.65 -12.94
CA CYS A 44 -28.83 33.54 -11.53
C CYS A 44 -28.37 34.75 -10.71
N GLN A 45 -28.91 34.93 -9.50
CA GLN A 45 -28.58 36.08 -8.64
C GLN A 45 -27.06 36.20 -8.37
N LEU A 46 -26.36 35.08 -8.18
CA LEU A 46 -24.90 35.06 -8.02
C LEU A 46 -24.21 35.61 -9.27
N CYS A 47 -24.56 35.11 -10.46
CA CYS A 47 -23.95 35.52 -11.71
C CYS A 47 -24.31 36.97 -12.11
N GLU A 48 -25.51 37.45 -11.76
CA GLU A 48 -25.95 38.84 -11.97
C GLU A 48 -25.09 39.81 -11.16
N ARG A 49 -24.76 39.44 -9.93
CA ARG A 49 -23.86 40.21 -9.05
C ARG A 49 -22.38 40.08 -9.43
N GLY A 50 -22.07 39.38 -10.52
CA GLY A 50 -20.71 39.11 -10.95
C GLY A 50 -19.97 38.09 -10.08
N GLY A 51 -20.67 37.29 -9.29
CA GLY A 51 -20.10 36.24 -8.46
C GLY A 51 -19.70 34.98 -9.25
N GLY A 52 -18.84 34.18 -8.61
CA GLY A 52 -18.27 32.97 -9.18
C GLY A 52 -17.14 33.22 -10.20
N MET A 53 -16.44 32.16 -10.56
CA MET A 53 -15.24 32.27 -11.40
C MET A 53 -15.53 32.45 -12.89
N PHE A 54 -16.68 31.99 -13.36
CA PHE A 54 -17.00 31.98 -14.78
C PHE A 54 -17.68 33.29 -15.22
N PRO A 55 -17.38 33.79 -16.43
CA PRO A 55 -17.97 35.04 -16.94
C PRO A 55 -19.44 34.88 -17.32
N PHE A 56 -19.88 33.66 -17.64
CA PHE A 56 -21.24 33.37 -18.09
C PHE A 56 -21.96 32.45 -17.10
N CYS A 57 -23.28 32.66 -16.97
CA CYS A 57 -24.15 31.75 -16.22
C CYS A 57 -24.45 30.53 -17.11
N VAL A 58 -23.59 29.51 -17.07
CA VAL A 58 -23.73 28.30 -17.87
C VAL A 58 -24.40 27.20 -17.06
N VAL A 59 -25.43 26.56 -17.61
CA VAL A 59 -26.21 25.49 -16.97
C VAL A 59 -26.17 24.19 -17.78
N VAL A 60 -26.23 23.05 -17.09
CA VAL A 60 -26.46 21.73 -17.69
C VAL A 60 -27.63 21.08 -16.93
N GLY A 61 -28.78 20.93 -17.59
CA GLY A 61 -29.99 20.41 -16.94
C GLY A 61 -30.46 21.31 -15.79
N SER A 62 -30.90 20.72 -14.67
CA SER A 62 -31.42 21.44 -13.50
C SER A 62 -30.43 21.61 -12.35
N ILE A 63 -29.14 21.35 -12.56
CA ILE A 63 -28.17 21.16 -11.46
C ILE A 63 -27.58 22.51 -10.97
N GLY A 64 -28.20 23.64 -11.36
CA GLY A 64 -27.66 24.98 -11.14
C GLY A 64 -26.57 25.34 -12.16
N CYS A 65 -26.10 26.58 -12.13
CA CYS A 65 -25.06 27.03 -13.04
C CYS A 65 -23.65 26.64 -12.55
N ALA A 66 -22.67 26.59 -13.45
CA ALA A 66 -21.28 26.24 -13.15
C ALA A 66 -20.69 27.01 -11.94
N SER A 67 -20.97 28.32 -11.85
CA SER A 67 -20.53 29.17 -10.73
C SER A 67 -21.22 28.83 -9.40
N CYS A 68 -22.50 28.48 -9.42
CA CYS A 68 -23.23 28.05 -8.22
C CYS A 68 -22.74 26.67 -7.76
N TYR A 69 -22.46 25.78 -8.73
CA TYR A 69 -22.02 24.42 -8.46
C TYR A 69 -20.71 24.40 -7.65
N VAL A 70 -19.70 25.14 -8.11
CA VAL A 70 -18.40 25.19 -7.43
C VAL A 70 -18.40 26.00 -6.12
N THR A 71 -19.32 26.96 -5.98
CA THR A 71 -19.40 27.76 -4.75
C THR A 71 -20.27 27.10 -3.68
N GLY A 72 -21.01 26.04 -4.02
CA GLY A 72 -22.02 25.45 -3.15
C GLY A 72 -23.21 26.37 -2.84
N ILE A 73 -23.29 27.54 -3.48
CA ILE A 73 -24.36 28.52 -3.26
C ILE A 73 -25.58 28.09 -4.08
N PRO A 74 -26.75 27.87 -3.46
CA PRO A 74 -27.96 27.48 -4.17
C PRO A 74 -28.32 28.48 -5.27
N CYS A 75 -28.65 27.96 -6.45
CA CYS A 75 -29.00 28.78 -7.60
C CYS A 75 -30.45 29.28 -7.45
N SER A 76 -30.65 30.52 -6.98
CA SER A 76 -31.95 31.06 -6.57
C SER A 76 -32.94 31.44 -7.70
N LYS A 77 -32.82 30.86 -8.90
CA LYS A 77 -33.82 31.07 -9.97
C LYS A 77 -34.56 29.77 -10.22
N ASP A 78 -35.79 29.71 -9.70
CA ASP A 78 -36.74 28.58 -9.78
C ASP A 78 -37.23 28.22 -11.20
N SER A 79 -36.65 28.75 -12.28
CA SER A 79 -37.25 28.59 -13.62
C SER A 79 -36.27 28.68 -14.80
N LEU A 80 -35.09 28.05 -14.69
CA LEU A 80 -34.21 27.86 -15.86
C LEU A 80 -34.35 26.44 -16.40
N PHE A 81 -35.40 26.27 -17.23
CA PHE A 81 -35.63 25.24 -18.25
C PHE A 81 -36.40 23.94 -17.92
N PRO A 82 -37.23 23.44 -18.88
CA PRO A 82 -38.08 22.27 -18.72
C PRO A 82 -37.26 20.97 -18.79
N THR A 83 -37.54 20.04 -17.88
CA THR A 83 -37.44 18.59 -18.08
C THR A 83 -36.18 18.07 -18.79
N VAL A 84 -34.97 18.42 -18.32
CA VAL A 84 -33.74 17.67 -18.66
C VAL A 84 -33.06 17.22 -17.37
N THR A 85 -33.71 16.33 -16.63
CA THR A 85 -33.27 15.94 -15.29
C THR A 85 -32.91 14.47 -15.12
N THR A 86 -33.22 13.60 -16.09
CA THR A 86 -32.95 12.16 -15.94
C THR A 86 -31.85 11.65 -16.87
N ALA A 87 -31.79 12.13 -18.12
CA ALA A 87 -30.84 11.64 -19.11
C ALA A 87 -29.37 12.03 -18.79
N ASN A 88 -29.11 13.27 -18.39
CA ASN A 88 -27.73 13.73 -18.14
C ASN A 88 -27.11 13.13 -16.86
N ARG A 89 -27.92 12.90 -15.81
CA ARG A 89 -27.47 12.14 -14.61
C ARG A 89 -27.18 10.68 -14.92
N ALA A 90 -27.94 10.08 -15.84
CA ALA A 90 -27.70 8.71 -16.29
C ALA A 90 -26.39 8.59 -17.11
N ILE A 91 -26.00 9.64 -17.83
CA ILE A 91 -24.78 9.67 -18.64
C ILE A 91 -23.51 9.93 -17.79
N LEU A 92 -23.59 10.76 -16.76
CA LEU A 92 -22.43 11.10 -15.92
C LEU A 92 -22.10 10.03 -14.85
N ARG A 93 -23.09 9.28 -14.37
CA ARG A 93 -22.87 8.19 -13.39
C ARG A 93 -21.87 7.11 -13.85
N PRO A 94 -21.93 6.60 -15.08
CA PRO A 94 -20.95 5.65 -15.61
C PRO A 94 -19.53 6.21 -15.57
N ILE A 95 -19.33 7.48 -15.92
CA ILE A 95 -18.02 8.14 -15.97
C ILE A 95 -17.45 8.26 -14.56
N ALA A 96 -18.26 8.71 -13.58
CA ALA A 96 -17.83 8.78 -12.18
C ALA A 96 -17.44 7.40 -11.61
N ARG A 97 -18.22 6.34 -11.94
CA ARG A 97 -17.87 4.97 -11.53
C ARG A 97 -16.57 4.48 -12.18
N GLN A 98 -16.34 4.81 -13.46
CA GLN A 98 -15.11 4.45 -14.15
C GLN A 98 -13.89 5.16 -13.55
N LEU A 99 -14.03 6.43 -13.19
CA LEU A 99 -12.96 7.20 -12.54
C LEU A 99 -12.59 6.60 -11.17
N GLU A 100 -13.59 6.22 -10.38
CA GLU A 100 -13.38 5.58 -9.09
C GLU A 100 -12.70 4.21 -9.22
N THR A 101 -13.12 3.42 -10.24
CA THR A 101 -12.49 2.12 -10.53
C THR A 101 -11.03 2.30 -10.92
N ALA A 102 -10.70 3.33 -11.71
CA ALA A 102 -9.32 3.64 -12.09
C ALA A 102 -8.47 4.06 -10.87
N ARG A 103 -9.01 4.87 -9.96
CA ARG A 103 -8.33 5.23 -8.70
C ARG A 103 -8.07 4.02 -7.80
N GLN A 104 -9.05 3.13 -7.70
CA GLN A 104 -8.89 1.91 -6.92
C GLN A 104 -7.83 1.00 -7.54
N LEU A 105 -7.79 0.90 -8.87
CA LEU A 105 -6.77 0.11 -9.58
C LEU A 105 -5.36 0.65 -9.32
N GLU A 106 -5.19 1.97 -9.32
CA GLU A 106 -3.89 2.60 -9.03
C GLU A 106 -3.47 2.36 -7.57
N THR A 107 -4.39 2.50 -6.62
CA THR A 107 -4.14 2.18 -5.20
C THR A 107 -3.73 0.71 -5.04
N ASN A 108 -4.41 -0.20 -5.72
CA ASN A 108 -4.08 -1.63 -5.71
C ASN A 108 -2.70 -1.90 -6.32
N ARG A 109 -2.36 -1.20 -7.41
CA ARG A 109 -1.04 -1.28 -8.06
C ARG A 109 0.08 -0.82 -7.13
N GLN A 110 -0.11 0.29 -6.42
CA GLN A 110 0.85 0.78 -5.44
C GLN A 110 1.01 -0.20 -4.28
N THR A 111 -0.10 -0.75 -3.78
CA THR A 111 -0.09 -1.75 -2.71
C THR A 111 0.71 -3.01 -3.11
N MET A 112 0.49 -3.52 -4.32
CA MET A 112 1.25 -4.67 -4.84
C MET A 112 2.75 -4.37 -4.98
N THR A 113 3.11 -3.14 -5.33
CA THR A 113 4.52 -2.71 -5.41
C THR A 113 5.16 -2.68 -4.03
N ASN A 114 4.47 -2.12 -3.03
CA ASN A 114 4.92 -2.13 -1.65
C ASN A 114 5.08 -3.56 -1.10
N MET A 115 4.13 -4.46 -1.39
CA MET A 115 4.22 -5.87 -1.01
C MET A 115 5.44 -6.56 -1.64
N ARG A 116 5.74 -6.30 -2.92
CA ARG A 116 6.94 -6.85 -3.57
C ARG A 116 8.22 -6.37 -2.91
N HIS A 117 8.30 -5.10 -2.54
CA HIS A 117 9.45 -4.58 -1.80
C HIS A 117 9.58 -5.24 -0.42
N ALA A 118 8.48 -5.37 0.32
CA ALA A 118 8.49 -6.08 1.62
C ALA A 118 8.94 -7.55 1.46
N GLN A 119 8.47 -8.24 0.43
CA GLN A 119 8.89 -9.62 0.13
C GLN A 119 10.39 -9.71 -0.18
N ALA A 120 10.94 -8.79 -0.97
CA ALA A 120 12.38 -8.74 -1.27
C ALA A 120 13.21 -8.49 0.00
N THR A 121 12.76 -7.62 0.88
CA THR A 121 13.38 -7.38 2.19
C THR A 121 13.39 -8.65 3.04
N LEU A 122 12.25 -9.35 3.14
CA LEU A 122 12.15 -10.60 3.90
C LEU A 122 13.08 -11.69 3.35
N ILE A 123 13.16 -11.86 2.02
CA ILE A 123 14.08 -12.81 1.39
C ILE A 123 15.53 -12.49 1.77
N THR A 124 15.88 -11.21 1.75
CA THR A 124 17.24 -10.74 2.11
C THR A 124 17.54 -11.01 3.59
N GLN A 125 16.58 -10.76 4.48
CA GLN A 125 16.72 -11.08 5.91
C GLN A 125 16.87 -12.58 6.17
N ILE A 126 16.07 -13.42 5.52
CA ILE A 126 16.19 -14.88 5.62
C ILE A 126 17.56 -15.35 5.14
N ALA A 127 18.06 -14.81 4.02
CA ALA A 127 19.38 -15.15 3.51
C ALA A 127 20.50 -14.74 4.49
N SER A 128 20.38 -13.57 5.10
CA SER A 128 21.31 -13.10 6.15
C SER A 128 21.32 -14.06 7.34
N ILE A 129 20.14 -14.38 7.89
CA ILE A 129 19.99 -15.35 8.99
C ILE A 129 20.60 -16.69 8.60
N GLN A 130 20.24 -17.26 7.45
CA GLN A 130 20.80 -18.53 7.00
C GLN A 130 22.33 -18.52 6.87
N SER A 131 22.91 -17.39 6.44
CA SER A 131 24.36 -17.22 6.37
C SER A 131 25.01 -17.18 7.76
N ALA A 132 24.39 -16.51 8.72
CA ALA A 132 24.86 -16.44 10.11
C ALA A 132 24.78 -17.80 10.83
N TYR A 133 23.77 -18.62 10.54
CA TYR A 133 23.59 -19.94 11.15
C TYR A 133 24.40 -21.06 10.45
N ARG A 134 24.90 -20.82 9.23
CA ARG A 134 25.73 -21.78 8.48
C ARG A 134 26.95 -22.30 9.28
N PRO A 135 27.82 -21.45 9.88
CA PRO A 135 28.99 -21.94 10.62
C PRO A 135 28.62 -22.80 11.83
N MET A 136 27.54 -22.46 12.53
CA MET A 136 27.05 -23.26 13.65
C MET A 136 26.55 -24.64 13.18
N ARG A 137 25.81 -24.69 12.07
CA ARG A 137 25.39 -25.96 11.45
C ARG A 137 26.58 -26.81 11.03
N GLU A 138 27.61 -26.20 10.43
CA GLU A 138 28.85 -26.90 10.05
C GLU A 138 29.65 -27.39 11.27
N HIS A 139 29.64 -26.62 12.37
CA HIS A 139 30.27 -27.02 13.63
C HIS A 139 29.56 -28.22 14.25
N LEU A 140 28.23 -28.17 14.34
CA LEU A 140 27.41 -29.29 14.83
C LEU A 140 27.62 -30.55 13.98
N ASN A 141 27.55 -30.43 12.65
CA ASN A 141 27.79 -31.57 11.76
C ASN A 141 29.20 -32.17 11.95
N ARG A 142 30.23 -31.33 12.10
CA ARG A 142 31.59 -31.80 12.36
C ARG A 142 31.74 -32.53 13.70
N ARG A 143 30.99 -32.15 14.73
CA ARG A 143 31.05 -32.80 16.05
C ARG A 143 30.14 -34.02 16.16
N LEU A 144 29.03 -34.06 15.45
CA LEU A 144 28.07 -35.18 15.50
C LEU A 144 28.46 -36.36 14.61
N LEU A 145 29.12 -36.13 13.46
CA LEU A 145 29.56 -37.21 12.57
C LEU A 145 30.52 -38.22 13.24
N PRO A 146 31.49 -37.81 14.09
CA PRO A 146 32.30 -38.74 14.88
C PRO A 146 31.48 -39.54 15.89
N PHE A 147 30.50 -38.91 16.55
CA PHE A 147 29.63 -39.60 17.51
C PHE A 147 28.85 -40.74 16.87
N ASP A 148 28.33 -40.56 15.64
CA ASP A 148 27.64 -41.63 14.91
C ASP A 148 28.55 -42.80 14.52
N ALA A 149 29.84 -42.54 14.34
CA ALA A 149 30.84 -43.59 14.08
C ALA A 149 31.22 -44.31 15.37
N ASP A 150 31.41 -43.57 16.47
CA ASP A 150 31.73 -44.10 17.79
C ASP A 150 30.57 -44.94 18.35
N VAL A 151 29.32 -44.51 18.18
CA VAL A 151 28.13 -45.28 18.57
C VAL A 151 28.03 -46.58 17.79
N ARG A 152 28.27 -46.56 16.47
CA ARG A 152 28.30 -47.78 15.64
C ARG A 152 29.43 -48.74 16.05
N ALA A 153 30.63 -48.21 16.32
CA ALA A 153 31.74 -49.00 16.80
C ALA A 153 31.45 -49.61 18.20
N LEU A 154 30.72 -48.89 19.05
CA LEU A 154 30.26 -49.39 20.34
C LEU A 154 29.23 -50.51 20.19
N GLU A 155 28.24 -50.35 19.29
CA GLU A 155 27.25 -51.38 18.96
C GLU A 155 27.93 -52.66 18.41
N GLU A 156 28.87 -52.53 17.48
CA GLU A 156 29.67 -53.66 16.96
C GLU A 156 30.54 -54.32 18.04
N SER A 157 31.04 -53.55 19.02
CA SER A 157 31.80 -54.09 20.15
C SER A 157 30.90 -54.80 21.18
N ILE A 158 29.65 -54.37 21.35
CA ILE A 158 28.67 -55.00 22.25
C ILE A 158 28.21 -56.34 21.67
N ASP A 159 27.98 -56.40 20.35
CA ASP A 159 27.63 -57.65 19.66
C ASP A 159 28.80 -58.64 19.60
N GLY A 160 30.05 -58.18 19.80
CA GLY A 160 31.26 -58.98 19.64
C GLY A 160 31.93 -59.54 20.92
N ARG A 161 31.70 -59.03 22.14
CA ARG A 161 32.46 -59.48 23.34
C ARG A 161 31.68 -59.44 24.67
N HIS A 162 31.69 -60.56 25.37
CA HIS A 162 31.30 -60.74 26.79
C HIS A 162 32.25 -60.05 27.80
N GLY A 163 32.57 -58.76 27.62
CA GLY A 163 33.51 -58.06 28.53
C GLY A 163 33.53 -56.54 28.37
N SER A 164 32.37 -55.91 28.22
CA SER A 164 32.22 -54.45 28.11
C SER A 164 32.16 -53.76 29.49
N PRO A 165 32.59 -52.48 29.58
CA PRO A 165 32.29 -51.63 30.73
C PRO A 165 30.78 -51.60 30.96
N SER A 166 30.35 -51.50 32.22
CA SER A 166 28.93 -51.62 32.53
C SER A 166 28.16 -50.53 31.79
N LEU A 167 26.93 -50.82 31.35
CA LEU A 167 26.05 -49.86 30.69
C LEU A 167 26.00 -48.50 31.43
N ALA A 168 26.13 -48.53 32.76
CA ALA A 168 26.18 -47.35 33.61
C ALA A 168 27.41 -46.46 33.39
N GLU A 169 28.59 -47.04 33.13
CA GLU A 169 29.82 -46.29 32.86
C GLU A 169 29.76 -45.61 31.48
N SER A 170 29.24 -46.32 30.49
CA SER A 170 29.00 -45.76 29.15
C SER A 170 27.95 -44.64 29.17
N LEU A 171 26.87 -44.81 29.96
CA LEU A 171 25.85 -43.76 30.11
C LEU A 171 26.39 -42.51 30.83
N ALA A 172 27.23 -42.71 31.85
CA ALA A 172 27.83 -41.60 32.60
C ALA A 172 28.80 -40.78 31.72
N ALA A 173 29.61 -41.45 30.89
CA ALA A 173 30.47 -40.78 29.92
C ALA A 173 29.65 -39.98 28.88
N PHE A 174 28.57 -40.56 28.37
CA PHE A 174 27.66 -39.87 27.44
C PHE A 174 27.01 -38.63 28.06
N ASN A 175 26.48 -38.74 29.28
CA ASN A 175 25.86 -37.61 29.98
C ASN A 175 26.86 -36.48 30.24
N THR A 176 28.11 -36.81 30.57
CA THR A 176 29.16 -35.81 30.80
C THR A 176 29.50 -35.03 29.52
N GLU A 177 29.53 -35.69 28.36
CA GLU A 177 29.74 -34.99 27.08
C GLU A 177 28.52 -34.18 26.64
N MET A 178 27.31 -34.68 26.89
CA MET A 178 26.05 -33.95 26.69
C MET A 178 26.01 -32.63 27.46
N GLU A 179 26.43 -32.62 28.74
CA GLU A 179 26.50 -31.40 29.55
C GLU A 179 27.48 -30.38 28.96
N LYS A 180 28.65 -30.81 28.49
CA LYS A 180 29.63 -29.91 27.82
C LYS A 180 29.07 -29.28 26.55
N VAL A 181 28.25 -30.01 25.80
CA VAL A 181 27.60 -29.46 24.58
C VAL A 181 26.54 -28.43 24.97
N LEU A 182 25.75 -28.68 26.02
CA LEU A 182 24.74 -27.75 26.51
C LEU A 182 25.38 -26.47 27.08
N ASP A 183 26.49 -26.58 27.83
CA ASP A 183 27.23 -25.42 28.34
C ASP A 183 27.84 -24.58 27.21
N ALA A 184 28.37 -25.23 26.17
CA ALA A 184 28.85 -24.52 24.97
C ALA A 184 27.70 -23.79 24.25
N PHE A 185 26.49 -24.34 24.25
CA PHE A 185 25.30 -23.72 23.67
C PHE A 185 24.81 -22.52 24.52
N ALA A 186 24.87 -22.62 25.84
CA ALA A 186 24.58 -21.54 26.77
C ALA A 186 25.58 -20.37 26.63
N ALA A 187 26.86 -20.69 26.38
CA ALA A 187 27.90 -19.69 26.12
C ALA A 187 27.72 -18.96 24.78
N LEU A 188 27.19 -19.65 23.75
CA LEU A 188 26.89 -19.02 22.45
C LEU A 188 25.60 -18.18 22.47
N SER A 189 24.68 -18.45 23.40
CA SER A 189 23.42 -17.68 23.52
C SER A 189 23.54 -16.45 24.42
N SER A 190 24.63 -16.32 25.19
CA SER A 190 24.92 -15.18 26.06
C SER A 190 25.71 -14.03 25.39
N PHE A 191 25.92 -14.07 24.07
CA PHE A 191 26.50 -12.94 23.34
C PHE A 191 25.58 -11.71 23.42
N PRO A 192 26.11 -10.54 23.85
CA PRO A 192 25.35 -9.31 23.98
C PRO A 192 24.78 -8.88 22.61
N GLU A 193 23.56 -8.32 22.61
CA GLU A 193 22.86 -7.87 21.40
C GLU A 193 23.67 -6.88 20.55
N SER A 194 24.69 -6.23 21.10
CA SER A 194 25.59 -5.32 20.39
C SER A 194 26.53 -6.00 19.38
N GLU A 195 26.64 -7.34 19.39
CA GLU A 195 27.39 -8.12 18.39
C GLU A 195 26.47 -8.99 17.51
N ARG A 196 25.14 -8.85 17.64
CA ARG A 196 24.17 -9.46 16.73
C ARG A 196 23.89 -8.50 15.58
N TRP A 197 24.65 -8.66 14.50
CA TRP A 197 24.48 -7.97 13.22
C TRP A 197 23.12 -8.27 12.57
#